data_AF-A0A945Y305-F1
#
_entry.id   AF-A0A945Y305-F1
#
_cell.length_a   1.000
_cell.length_b   1.000
_cell.length_c   1.000
_cell.angle_alpha   90.00
_cell.angle_beta   90.00
_cell.angle_gamma   90.00
#
_symmetry.space_group_name_H-M   'P 1'
#
loop_
_entity.id
_entity.type
_entity.pdbx_description
1 polymer ?
#
loop_
_entity_poly.entity_id
_entity_poly.type
_entity_poly.pdbx_seq_one_letter_code
_entity_poly.pdbx_strand_id
1 'polypeptide(L)'
;MVNKAVAAASRAMKKVVVDEQGTLLDGVRRSGAEAISPVVDAGGARDPYDQVIRPVLLGLAAELDAPIGVDLDAALDVMASIVIEPVHQRLREVADVTDDPDELSDTVRGLYRESRSRRVPEAADAVVSAAHGLIVIAVAAGQVRWVCVPDGLCGPDCLDNELQGPVDAGQPFPTGHAHPPAHPTCTCRLVAAD
;
A
#
# COMPACT_ATOMS: atom_id res chain seq x y z
N MET A 1 5.73 -18.02 0.76
CA MET A 1 4.64 -17.33 0.05
C MET A 1 4.58 -15.85 0.40
N VAL A 2 4.18 -15.45 1.61
CA VAL A 2 4.06 -14.03 2.01
C VAL A 2 5.34 -13.22 1.73
N ASN A 3 6.52 -13.67 2.19
CA ASN A 3 7.79 -12.96 1.93
C ASN A 3 8.15 -12.85 0.44
N LYS A 4 7.75 -13.84 -0.38
CA LYS A 4 7.93 -13.81 -1.85
C LYS A 4 7.01 -12.76 -2.47
N ALA A 5 5.76 -12.66 -2.01
CA ALA A 5 4.81 -11.64 -2.44
C ALA A 5 5.29 -10.23 -2.05
N VAL A 6 5.77 -10.02 -0.82
CA VAL A 6 6.36 -8.75 -0.38
C VAL A 6 7.53 -8.35 -1.28
N ALA A 7 8.47 -9.27 -1.53
CA ALA A 7 9.61 -8.99 -2.38
C ALA A 7 9.21 -8.70 -3.85
N ALA A 8 8.14 -9.33 -4.35
CA ALA A 8 7.61 -9.06 -5.68
C ALA A 8 6.91 -7.69 -5.75
N ALA A 9 6.04 -7.38 -4.78
CA ALA A 9 5.35 -6.09 -4.66
C ALA A 9 6.36 -4.92 -4.54
N SER A 10 7.38 -5.05 -3.69
CA SER A 10 8.44 -4.03 -3.54
C SER A 10 9.19 -3.79 -4.86
N ARG A 11 9.52 -4.84 -5.60
CA ARG A 11 10.20 -4.71 -6.91
C ARG A 11 9.31 -4.05 -7.96
N ALA A 12 8.05 -4.45 -8.02
CA ALA A 12 7.06 -3.90 -8.94
C ALA A 12 6.85 -2.39 -8.69
N MET A 13 6.58 -1.99 -7.44
CA MET A 13 6.40 -0.57 -7.09
C MET A 13 7.66 0.27 -7.31
N LYS A 14 8.86 -0.25 -6.99
CA LYS A 14 10.12 0.45 -7.25
C LYS A 14 10.30 0.80 -8.72
N LYS A 15 9.80 -0.05 -9.64
CA LYS A 15 9.84 0.22 -11.07
C LYS A 15 8.91 1.37 -11.43
N VAL A 16 7.66 1.37 -10.94
CA VAL A 16 6.70 2.46 -11.16
C VAL A 16 7.25 3.79 -10.65
N VAL A 17 7.78 3.82 -9.42
CA VAL A 17 8.41 5.02 -8.83
C VAL A 17 9.54 5.56 -9.69
N VAL A 18 10.40 4.70 -10.26
CA VAL A 18 11.50 5.14 -11.13
C VAL A 18 10.99 5.69 -12.47
N ASP A 19 10.01 5.00 -13.07
CA ASP A 19 9.46 5.38 -14.37
C ASP A 19 8.67 6.71 -14.28
N GLU A 20 7.89 6.88 -13.20
CA GLU A 20 7.15 8.11 -12.89
C GLU A 20 8.09 9.28 -12.57
N GLN A 21 9.15 9.06 -11.76
CA GLN A 21 10.17 10.08 -11.49
C GLN A 21 10.82 10.58 -12.79
N GLY A 22 11.21 9.66 -13.68
CA GLY A 22 11.84 10.03 -14.95
C GLY A 22 10.91 10.90 -15.79
N THR A 23 9.66 10.45 -15.95
CA THR A 23 8.63 11.17 -16.70
C THR A 23 8.36 12.56 -16.13
N LEU A 24 8.24 12.68 -14.81
CA LEU A 24 7.96 13.95 -14.14
C LEU A 24 9.16 14.90 -14.20
N LEU A 25 10.39 14.44 -13.99
CA LEU A 25 11.59 15.28 -14.12
C LEU A 25 11.75 15.82 -15.54
N ASP A 26 11.47 14.99 -16.55
CA ASP A 26 11.48 15.41 -17.94
C ASP A 26 10.38 16.45 -18.24
N GLY A 27 9.20 16.30 -17.62
CA GLY A 27 8.11 17.27 -17.69
C GLY A 27 8.47 18.60 -17.04
N VAL A 28 8.93 18.59 -15.79
CA VAL A 28 9.31 19.78 -15.02
C VAL A 28 10.37 20.61 -15.76
N ARG A 29 11.35 19.96 -16.40
CA ARG A 29 12.35 20.67 -17.22
C ARG A 29 11.77 21.41 -18.42
N ARG A 30 10.64 20.95 -18.97
CA ARG A 30 10.01 21.54 -20.17
C ARG A 30 8.93 22.56 -19.85
N SER A 31 8.16 22.33 -18.78
CA SER A 31 6.92 23.07 -18.49
C SER A 31 6.72 23.39 -17.02
N GLY A 32 7.77 23.31 -16.18
CA GLY A 32 7.70 23.71 -14.78
C GLY A 32 6.60 22.98 -14.00
N ALA A 33 5.85 23.72 -13.18
CA ALA A 33 4.77 23.23 -12.34
C ALA A 33 3.61 22.61 -13.15
N GLU A 34 3.40 23.00 -14.41
CA GLU A 34 2.33 22.44 -15.25
C GLU A 34 2.51 20.92 -15.48
N ALA A 35 3.74 20.42 -15.37
CA ALA A 35 4.02 18.98 -15.48
C ALA A 35 3.47 18.14 -14.32
N ILE A 36 3.13 18.77 -13.20
CA ILE A 36 2.69 18.08 -11.98
C ILE A 36 1.20 17.70 -12.03
N SER A 37 0.34 18.53 -12.63
CA SER A 37 -1.12 18.29 -12.68
C SER A 37 -1.48 16.88 -13.20
N PRO A 38 -0.93 16.41 -14.35
CA PRO A 38 -1.24 15.06 -14.84
C PRO A 38 -0.85 13.91 -13.90
N VAL A 39 0.10 14.13 -12.99
CA VAL A 39 0.55 13.13 -12.01
C VAL A 39 -0.37 13.12 -10.78
N VAL A 40 -0.85 14.29 -10.36
CA VAL A 40 -1.60 14.41 -9.09
C VAL A 40 -3.11 14.35 -9.27
N ASP A 41 -3.62 14.42 -10.49
CA ASP A 41 -5.05 14.38 -10.79
C ASP A 41 -5.63 12.95 -10.64
N ALA A 42 -6.77 12.88 -9.94
CA ALA A 42 -7.24 11.71 -9.20
C ALA A 42 -7.51 10.42 -9.99
N GLY A 43 -7.60 10.48 -11.32
CA GLY A 43 -8.01 9.34 -12.15
C GLY A 43 -6.89 8.46 -12.69
N GLY A 44 -5.69 9.01 -12.93
CA GLY A 44 -4.63 8.29 -13.67
C GLY A 44 -3.45 7.82 -12.83
N ALA A 45 -3.35 8.28 -11.59
CA ALA A 45 -2.11 8.17 -10.83
C ALA A 45 -1.98 6.86 -10.03
N ARG A 46 -3.12 6.21 -9.77
CA ARG A 46 -3.17 4.89 -9.11
C ARG A 46 -2.98 3.74 -10.11
N ASP A 47 -3.45 3.91 -11.34
CA ASP A 47 -3.47 2.87 -12.37
C ASP A 47 -2.13 2.15 -12.57
N PRO A 48 -0.97 2.85 -12.68
CA PRO A 48 0.31 2.17 -12.87
C PRO A 48 0.68 1.25 -11.71
N TYR A 49 0.35 1.65 -10.48
CA TYR A 49 0.60 0.85 -9.28
C TYR A 49 -0.35 -0.35 -9.22
N ASP A 50 -1.64 -0.14 -9.44
CA ASP A 50 -2.65 -1.19 -9.43
C ASP A 50 -2.36 -2.25 -10.50
N GLN A 51 -1.95 -1.83 -11.70
CA GLN A 51 -1.59 -2.74 -12.80
C GLN A 51 -0.44 -3.68 -12.45
N VAL A 52 0.57 -3.22 -11.70
CA VAL A 52 1.73 -4.06 -11.35
C VAL A 52 1.54 -4.84 -10.04
N ILE A 53 0.71 -4.35 -9.12
CA ILE A 53 0.47 -4.99 -7.82
C ILE A 53 -0.65 -6.02 -7.88
N ARG A 54 -1.74 -5.76 -8.61
CA ARG A 54 -2.89 -6.69 -8.68
C ARG A 54 -2.47 -8.11 -9.09
N PRO A 55 -1.59 -8.35 -10.09
CA PRO A 55 -1.13 -9.70 -10.41
C PRO A 55 -0.36 -10.38 -9.28
N VAL A 56 0.39 -9.63 -8.47
CA VAL A 56 1.11 -10.17 -7.30
C VAL A 56 0.11 -10.64 -6.24
N LEU A 57 -0.92 -9.84 -5.96
CA LEU A 57 -1.94 -10.19 -4.97
C LEU A 57 -2.83 -11.34 -5.44
N LEU A 58 -3.20 -11.38 -6.72
CA LEU A 58 -3.93 -12.51 -7.31
C LEU A 58 -3.10 -13.80 -7.28
N GLY A 59 -1.79 -13.71 -7.48
CA GLY A 59 -0.88 -14.85 -7.31
C GLY A 59 -0.87 -15.36 -5.87
N LEU A 60 -0.85 -14.47 -4.88
CA LEU A 60 -0.96 -14.83 -3.47
C LEU A 60 -2.31 -15.47 -3.14
N ALA A 61 -3.40 -14.91 -3.67
CA ALA A 61 -4.76 -15.44 -3.51
C ALA A 61 -4.88 -16.86 -4.05
N ALA A 62 -4.35 -17.11 -5.25
CA ALA A 62 -4.33 -18.45 -5.84
C ALA A 62 -3.45 -19.43 -5.05
N GLU A 63 -2.29 -19.01 -4.54
CA GLU A 63 -1.44 -19.85 -3.68
C GLU A 63 -2.12 -20.18 -2.32
N LEU A 64 -3.14 -19.42 -1.90
CA LEU A 64 -3.90 -19.57 -0.66
C LEU A 64 -5.30 -20.18 -0.86
N ASP A 65 -5.59 -20.73 -2.04
CA ASP A 65 -6.89 -21.32 -2.38
C ASP A 65 -8.08 -20.35 -2.20
N ALA A 66 -7.84 -19.05 -2.38
CA ALA A 66 -8.89 -18.04 -2.34
C ALA A 66 -9.88 -18.22 -3.50
N PRO A 67 -11.17 -17.87 -3.30
CA PRO A 67 -12.14 -17.90 -4.39
C PRO A 67 -11.75 -16.95 -5.53
N ILE A 68 -12.09 -17.35 -6.76
CA ILE A 68 -11.95 -16.49 -7.93
C ILE A 68 -12.77 -15.21 -7.71
N GLY A 69 -12.15 -14.06 -7.93
CA GLY A 69 -12.79 -12.76 -7.76
C GLY A 69 -12.79 -12.23 -6.32
N VAL A 70 -11.93 -12.76 -5.44
CA VAL A 70 -11.67 -12.13 -4.13
C VAL A 70 -11.38 -10.63 -4.31
N ASP A 71 -12.09 -9.81 -3.54
CA ASP A 71 -11.89 -8.37 -3.53
C ASP A 71 -10.60 -8.03 -2.78
N LEU A 72 -9.73 -7.29 -3.46
CA LEU A 72 -8.40 -6.89 -2.97
C LEU A 72 -8.24 -5.37 -3.03
N ASP A 73 -9.30 -4.62 -3.32
CA ASP A 73 -9.21 -3.17 -3.54
C ASP A 73 -8.81 -2.44 -2.26
N ALA A 74 -9.28 -2.89 -1.09
CA ALA A 74 -8.84 -2.36 0.20
C ALA A 74 -7.32 -2.56 0.45
N ALA A 75 -6.72 -3.63 -0.08
CA ALA A 75 -5.27 -3.80 0.00
C ALA A 75 -4.53 -2.80 -0.90
N LEU A 76 -5.07 -2.52 -2.09
CA LEU A 76 -4.54 -1.51 -3.00
C LEU A 76 -4.68 -0.08 -2.42
N ASP A 77 -5.76 0.20 -1.68
CA ASP A 77 -5.96 1.47 -0.97
C ASP A 77 -4.85 1.70 0.07
N VAL A 78 -4.48 0.65 0.83
CA VAL A 78 -3.37 0.72 1.79
C VAL A 78 -2.07 1.12 1.10
N MET A 79 -1.75 0.54 -0.06
CA MET A 79 -0.56 0.92 -0.84
C MET A 79 -0.62 2.39 -1.29
N ALA A 80 -1.78 2.82 -1.82
CA ALA A 80 -1.98 4.19 -2.29
C ALA A 80 -1.75 5.22 -1.17
N SER A 81 -2.27 4.96 0.04
CA SER A 81 -2.10 5.85 1.20
C SER A 81 -0.64 6.03 1.65
N ILE A 82 0.23 5.05 1.37
CA ILE A 82 1.62 5.07 1.83
C ILE A 82 2.56 5.68 0.77
N VAL A 83 2.35 5.30 -0.49
CA VAL A 83 3.27 5.62 -1.60
C VAL A 83 2.79 6.81 -2.43
N ILE A 84 1.50 6.84 -2.75
CA ILE A 84 0.94 7.72 -3.78
C ILE A 84 0.48 9.04 -3.16
N GLU A 85 -0.46 8.97 -2.22
CA GLU A 85 -1.13 10.15 -1.65
C GLU A 85 -0.15 11.17 -1.06
N PRO A 86 0.88 10.76 -0.28
CA PRO A 86 1.75 11.76 0.34
C PRO A 86 2.73 12.40 -0.64
N VAL A 87 3.14 11.66 -1.69
CA VAL A 87 3.96 12.23 -2.77
C VAL A 87 3.13 13.25 -3.55
N HIS A 88 1.91 12.90 -3.93
CA HIS A 88 1.03 13.81 -4.67
C HIS A 88 0.66 15.04 -3.87
N GLN A 89 0.38 14.87 -2.58
CA GLN A 89 0.12 16.00 -1.69
C GLN A 89 1.30 16.97 -1.69
N ARG A 90 2.53 16.47 -1.53
CA ARG A 90 3.72 17.32 -1.53
C ARG A 90 4.03 17.94 -2.89
N LEU A 91 3.73 17.23 -3.98
CA LEU A 91 3.87 17.76 -5.34
C LEU A 91 2.90 18.92 -5.60
N ARG A 92 1.65 18.83 -5.15
CA ARG A 92 0.69 19.95 -5.23
C ARG A 92 1.19 21.16 -4.45
N GLU A 93 1.60 20.94 -3.20
CA GLU A 93 2.10 22.01 -2.33
C GLU A 93 3.30 22.75 -2.92
N VAL A 94 4.25 22.05 -3.57
CA VAL A 94 5.40 22.73 -4.17
C VAL A 94 5.02 23.45 -5.47
N ALA A 95 4.12 22.88 -6.27
CA ALA A 95 3.61 23.52 -7.49
C ALA A 95 2.87 24.84 -7.20
N ASP A 96 2.20 24.93 -6.05
CA ASP A 96 1.52 26.15 -5.62
C ASP A 96 2.48 27.25 -5.14
N VAL A 97 3.73 26.91 -4.83
CA VAL A 97 4.72 27.81 -4.21
C VAL A 97 5.78 28.29 -5.19
N THR A 98 6.20 27.45 -6.14
CA THR A 98 7.29 27.76 -7.07
C THR A 98 7.06 27.15 -8.44
N ASP A 99 7.46 27.88 -9.48
CA ASP A 99 7.53 27.40 -10.87
C ASP A 99 8.99 27.30 -11.35
N ASP A 100 9.97 27.45 -10.45
CA ASP A 100 11.39 27.29 -10.79
C ASP A 100 11.69 25.81 -11.11
N PRO A 101 12.09 25.47 -12.35
CA PRO A 101 12.34 24.09 -12.75
C PRO A 101 13.44 23.40 -11.93
N ASP A 102 14.42 24.14 -11.39
CA ASP A 102 15.49 23.57 -10.59
C ASP A 102 15.01 23.21 -9.18
N GLU A 103 14.26 24.11 -8.52
CA GLU A 103 13.65 23.84 -7.20
C GLU A 103 12.63 22.69 -7.26
N LEU A 104 11.80 22.67 -8.31
CA LEU A 104 10.84 21.59 -8.56
C LEU A 104 11.58 20.27 -8.80
N SER A 105 12.64 20.27 -9.62
CA SER A 105 13.42 19.06 -9.90
C SER A 105 14.05 18.49 -8.63
N ASP A 106 14.58 19.34 -7.75
CA ASP A 106 15.18 18.90 -6.49
C ASP A 106 14.14 18.34 -5.52
N THR A 107 12.96 18.94 -5.47
CA THR A 107 11.83 18.41 -4.69
C THR A 107 11.39 17.04 -5.21
N VAL A 108 11.20 16.89 -6.52
CA VAL A 108 10.85 15.61 -7.17
C VAL A 108 11.92 14.55 -6.87
N ARG A 109 13.21 14.89 -6.98
CA ARG A 109 14.28 13.95 -6.63
C ARG A 109 14.20 13.48 -5.19
N GLY A 110 13.99 14.41 -4.24
CA GLY A 110 13.87 14.10 -2.83
C GLY A 110 12.70 13.17 -2.53
N LEU A 111 11.50 13.52 -3.03
CA LEU A 111 10.27 12.77 -2.83
C LEU A 111 10.35 11.34 -3.35
N TYR A 112 10.77 11.17 -4.60
CA TYR A 112 10.84 9.84 -5.21
C TYR A 112 12.00 9.01 -4.66
N ARG A 113 13.09 9.65 -4.21
CA ARG A 113 14.16 8.96 -3.47
C ARG A 113 13.62 8.41 -2.14
N GLU A 114 12.93 9.23 -1.35
CA GLU A 114 12.30 8.80 -0.10
C GLU A 114 11.29 7.67 -0.36
N SER A 115 10.42 7.85 -1.37
CA SER A 115 9.43 6.86 -1.75
C SER A 115 10.07 5.53 -2.06
N ARG A 116 11.10 5.52 -2.91
CA ARG A 116 11.82 4.30 -3.30
C ARG A 116 12.52 3.61 -2.12
N SER A 117 13.16 4.37 -1.23
CA SER A 117 13.99 3.81 -0.15
C SER A 117 13.20 3.41 1.08
N ARG A 118 12.10 4.11 1.38
CA ARG A 118 11.37 3.98 2.64
C ARG A 118 9.91 3.56 2.44
N ARG A 119 9.13 4.35 1.70
CA ARG A 119 7.67 4.14 1.55
C ARG A 119 7.34 2.85 0.80
N VAL A 120 8.07 2.52 -0.27
CA VAL A 120 7.82 1.30 -1.05
C VAL A 120 8.04 0.01 -0.25
N PRO A 121 9.14 -0.15 0.52
CA PRO A 121 9.25 -1.27 1.47
C PRO A 121 8.06 -1.35 2.44
N GLU A 122 7.72 -0.25 3.12
CA GLU A 122 6.60 -0.19 4.07
C GLU A 122 5.27 -0.60 3.41
N ALA A 123 4.98 -0.04 2.23
CA ALA A 123 3.78 -0.36 1.48
C ALA A 123 3.74 -1.79 0.97
N ALA A 124 4.89 -2.40 0.66
CA ALA A 124 4.95 -3.78 0.19
C ALA A 124 4.57 -4.76 1.31
N ASP A 125 5.01 -4.49 2.54
CA ASP A 125 4.59 -5.25 3.71
C ASP A 125 3.10 -5.01 3.99
N ALA A 126 2.66 -3.75 3.96
CA ALA A 126 1.28 -3.38 4.29
C ALA A 126 0.24 -3.94 3.29
N VAL A 127 0.47 -3.79 1.98
CA VAL A 127 -0.44 -4.28 0.93
C VAL A 127 -0.57 -5.81 0.97
N VAL A 128 0.54 -6.51 1.22
CA VAL A 128 0.52 -7.99 1.30
C VAL A 128 -0.13 -8.44 2.60
N SER A 129 0.06 -7.72 3.71
CA SER A 129 -0.64 -7.99 4.96
C SER A 129 -2.15 -7.83 4.79
N ALA A 130 -2.59 -6.74 4.17
CA ALA A 130 -4.01 -6.50 3.87
C ALA A 130 -4.60 -7.56 2.94
N ALA A 131 -3.92 -7.87 1.84
CA ALA A 131 -4.36 -8.92 0.92
C ALA A 131 -4.46 -10.28 1.63
N HIS A 132 -3.48 -10.64 2.44
CA HIS A 132 -3.53 -11.87 3.23
C HIS A 132 -4.73 -11.88 4.19
N GLY A 133 -5.01 -10.77 4.87
CA GLY A 133 -6.19 -10.64 5.73
C GLY A 133 -7.50 -10.86 4.97
N LEU A 134 -7.67 -10.18 3.83
CA LEU A 134 -8.84 -10.33 2.96
C LEU A 134 -9.01 -11.75 2.44
N ILE A 135 -7.91 -12.41 2.07
CA ILE A 135 -7.91 -13.81 1.65
C ILE A 135 -8.34 -14.72 2.81
N VAL A 136 -7.78 -14.55 4.00
CA VAL A 136 -8.17 -15.33 5.19
C VAL A 136 -9.65 -15.16 5.49
N ILE A 137 -10.19 -13.95 5.40
CA ILE A 137 -11.62 -13.69 5.55
C ILE A 137 -12.44 -14.44 4.48
N ALA A 138 -11.99 -14.42 3.23
CA ALA A 138 -12.71 -15.05 2.12
C ALA A 138 -12.71 -16.59 2.19
N VAL A 139 -11.69 -17.20 2.79
CA VAL A 139 -11.59 -18.67 2.92
C VAL A 139 -12.11 -19.20 4.25
N ALA A 140 -12.24 -18.34 5.27
CA ALA A 140 -12.73 -18.76 6.58
C ALA A 140 -14.21 -19.19 6.50
N ALA A 141 -14.50 -20.40 6.95
CA ALA A 141 -15.87 -20.92 7.05
C ALA A 141 -16.62 -20.43 8.32
N GLY A 142 -15.98 -19.61 9.15
CA GLY A 142 -16.50 -19.19 10.45
C GLY A 142 -15.77 -17.96 10.97
N GLN A 143 -15.06 -18.11 12.08
CA GLN A 143 -14.42 -17.00 12.77
C GLN A 143 -12.95 -16.83 12.36
N VAL A 144 -12.46 -15.60 12.50
CA VAL A 144 -11.05 -15.23 12.36
C VAL A 144 -10.59 -14.59 13.66
N ARG A 145 -9.29 -14.68 13.95
CA ARG A 145 -8.68 -13.98 15.08
C ARG A 145 -7.49 -13.16 14.63
N TRP A 146 -7.34 -12.01 15.28
CA TRP A 146 -6.19 -11.14 15.09
C TRP A 146 -4.98 -11.71 15.83
N VAL A 147 -3.81 -11.65 15.21
CA VAL A 147 -2.56 -12.14 15.79
C VAL A 147 -1.50 -11.06 15.66
N CYS A 148 -0.92 -10.68 16.81
CA CYS A 148 0.27 -9.87 16.82
C CYS A 148 1.49 -10.73 16.50
N VAL A 149 2.40 -10.20 15.70
CA VAL A 149 3.67 -10.87 15.43
C VAL A 149 4.63 -10.53 16.58
N PRO A 150 5.19 -11.51 17.32
CA PRO A 150 5.99 -11.27 18.54
C PRO A 150 7.22 -10.37 18.38
N ASP A 151 7.78 -10.27 17.17
CA ASP A 151 8.89 -9.36 16.82
C ASP A 151 8.49 -8.30 15.79
N GLY A 152 7.18 -8.08 15.68
CA GLY A 152 6.56 -7.18 14.72
C GLY A 152 6.43 -5.75 15.22
N LEU A 153 5.99 -4.86 14.34
CA LEU A 153 5.68 -3.46 14.67
C LEU A 153 4.23 -3.31 15.14
N CYS A 154 3.75 -4.21 16.01
CA CYS A 154 2.36 -4.17 16.48
C CYS A 154 2.16 -3.08 17.54
N GLY A 155 1.24 -2.14 17.27
CA GLY A 155 0.83 -1.09 18.20
C GLY A 155 -0.34 -1.49 19.13
N PRO A 156 -0.81 -0.56 19.98
CA PRO A 156 -1.93 -0.79 20.91
C PRO A 156 -3.20 -1.32 20.24
N ASP A 157 -3.58 -0.77 19.09
CA ASP A 157 -4.73 -1.25 18.32
C ASP A 157 -4.59 -2.72 17.88
N CYS A 158 -3.37 -3.14 17.52
CA CYS A 158 -3.09 -4.53 17.15
C CYS A 158 -3.28 -5.44 18.40
N LEU A 159 -2.91 -4.98 19.61
CA LEU A 159 -3.11 -5.72 20.87
C LEU A 159 -4.58 -5.78 21.29
N ASP A 160 -5.34 -4.69 21.15
CA ASP A 160 -6.77 -4.64 21.47
C ASP A 160 -7.57 -5.59 20.56
N ASN A 161 -7.22 -5.64 19.27
CA ASN A 161 -7.81 -6.59 18.33
C ASN A 161 -7.47 -8.04 18.66
N GLU A 162 -6.23 -8.32 19.10
CA GLU A 162 -5.82 -9.68 19.52
C GLU A 162 -6.53 -10.11 20.81
N LEU A 163 -6.70 -9.19 21.78
CA LEU A 163 -7.36 -9.45 23.05
C LEU A 163 -8.84 -9.80 22.90
N GLN A 164 -9.51 -9.28 21.86
CA GLN A 164 -10.90 -9.61 21.54
C GLN A 164 -11.11 -11.11 21.29
N GLY A 165 -10.09 -11.82 20.80
CA GLY A 165 -10.21 -13.20 20.38
C GLY A 165 -10.97 -13.36 19.04
N PRO A 166 -11.59 -14.53 18.80
CA PRO A 166 -12.31 -14.81 17.56
C PRO A 166 -13.50 -13.87 17.31
N VAL A 167 -13.65 -13.43 16.06
CA VAL A 167 -14.79 -12.68 15.53
C VAL A 167 -15.25 -13.30 14.22
N ASP A 168 -16.52 -13.12 13.84
CA ASP A 168 -17.02 -13.63 12.55
C ASP A 168 -16.24 -13.00 11.38
N ALA A 169 -15.89 -13.81 10.38
CA ALA A 169 -15.09 -13.36 9.25
C ALA A 169 -15.71 -12.12 8.57
N GLY A 170 -14.89 -11.08 8.36
CA GLY A 170 -15.31 -9.81 7.76
C GLY A 170 -15.99 -8.83 8.71
N GLN A 171 -16.28 -9.22 9.96
CA GLN A 171 -16.75 -8.28 10.97
C GLN A 171 -15.60 -7.43 11.54
N PRO A 172 -15.86 -6.18 11.93
CA PRO A 172 -14.85 -5.33 12.52
C PRO A 172 -14.42 -5.85 13.90
N PHE A 173 -13.12 -5.76 14.17
CA PHE A 173 -12.54 -5.87 15.50
C PHE A 173 -12.80 -4.57 16.32
N PRO A 174 -12.48 -4.50 17.63
CA PRO A 174 -12.84 -3.36 18.48
C PRO A 174 -12.30 -2.01 18.04
N THR A 175 -11.21 -2.00 17.28
CA THR A 175 -10.62 -0.78 16.70
C THR A 175 -11.29 -0.35 15.38
N GLY A 176 -12.33 -1.05 14.94
CA GLY A 176 -13.05 -0.80 13.69
C GLY A 176 -12.44 -1.47 12.45
N HIS A 177 -11.24 -2.04 12.56
CA HIS A 177 -10.58 -2.73 11.45
C HIS A 177 -11.22 -4.10 11.18
N ALA A 178 -11.59 -4.38 9.93
CA ALA A 178 -12.03 -5.71 9.51
C ALA A 178 -10.86 -6.59 9.05
N HIS A 179 -9.75 -5.99 8.62
CA HIS A 179 -8.55 -6.67 8.17
C HIS A 179 -7.28 -5.90 8.58
N PRO A 180 -6.12 -6.56 8.66
CA PRO A 180 -4.83 -5.91 8.84
C PRO A 180 -4.43 -5.06 7.62
N PRO A 181 -3.41 -4.20 7.75
CA PRO A 181 -2.77 -3.83 9.00
C PRO A 181 -3.59 -2.76 9.76
N ALA A 182 -3.49 -2.71 11.10
CA ALA A 182 -4.15 -1.63 11.86
C ALA A 182 -3.50 -0.25 11.68
N HIS A 183 -2.27 -0.21 11.17
CA HIS A 183 -1.59 1.03 10.79
C HIS A 183 -0.56 0.73 9.69
N PRO A 184 -0.08 1.74 8.93
CA PRO A 184 0.75 1.56 7.73
C PRO A 184 1.99 0.66 7.86
N THR A 185 2.51 0.49 9.07
CA THR A 185 3.70 -0.33 9.35
C THR A 185 3.41 -1.56 10.23
N CYS A 186 2.15 -1.82 10.65
CA CYS A 186 1.84 -2.98 11.50
C CYS A 186 2.04 -4.27 10.70
N THR A 187 2.69 -5.25 11.32
CA THR A 187 2.90 -6.59 10.73
C THR A 187 1.89 -7.62 11.21
N CYS A 188 0.82 -7.17 11.89
CA CYS A 188 -0.27 -8.00 12.38
C CYS A 188 -0.96 -8.77 11.26
N ARG A 189 -1.64 -9.87 11.62
CA ARG A 189 -2.27 -10.78 10.67
C ARG A 189 -3.60 -11.29 11.18
N LEU A 190 -4.42 -11.80 10.27
CA LEU A 190 -5.52 -12.68 10.61
C LEU A 190 -5.14 -14.13 10.39
N VAL A 191 -5.72 -15.00 11.21
CA VAL A 191 -5.76 -16.45 11.02
C VAL A 191 -7.19 -16.94 11.23
N ALA A 192 -7.55 -18.08 10.63
CA ALA A 192 -8.80 -18.75 10.98
C ALA A 192 -8.78 -19.14 12.46
N ALA A 193 -9.93 -18.97 13.13
CA ALA A 193 -10.17 -19.53 14.44
C ALA A 193 -10.67 -20.98 14.30
N ASP A 194 -10.30 -21.83 15.25
CA ASP A 194 -10.70 -23.25 15.30
C ASP A 194 -12.19 -23.43 15.62
#